data_AF-A0A7S2LHV3-F1
#
_entry.id   AF-A0A7S2LHV3-F1
#
_cell.length_a   1.000
_cell.length_b   1.000
_cell.length_c   1.000
_cell.angle_alpha   90.00
_cell.angle_beta   90.00
_cell.angle_gamma   90.00
#
_symmetry.space_group_name_H-M   'P 1'
#
loop_
_entity.id
_entity.type
_entity.pdbx_description
1 polymer ?
#
loop_
_entity_poly.entity_id
_entity_poly.type
_entity_poly.pdbx_seq_one_letter_code
_entity_poly.pdbx_strand_id
1 'polypeptide(L)'
;LCNNKMGKKMAPTPAAVVAPAVGAHPYKMQVPKSFLIISFTIPPFLAYIVGCAARMYLLQHSNLQHMHMTSAVLHPEQQQEQQLLFGADSDTNQVSVDTVSLPLPMVSEDKEVPLTVFTSRNFAVDNVRSSNTMHIQPRRSSGARNSNVMDENNESEQVLHEPAGQHLLVDIKHVNSDFLDSEQRLALAMVELVAESGLTLLSYHCHSMIPAGVSCVGVLLESHVSFHTWPAEGVITLDLFTCGPNPLLPAMPMIERLFAIPQTGEAFIEKPRLLWSHKMRGFRKKESILENDSSLMVLDHMEFDYKTLVGSTRTIYQHIDIYDFINPRFNDLHSYEKSLSNDGSYEAENSELYKMNRLILLDGVMQSCSDGDEAYHESLVHPAMFAHPNPRRAAIIGGGEGATLREVLKHNTIETVKMIDIDDEMMQFSRKHLPSWSDCSDIVGSTDCCFDDPRADVYALDAMAWFLDRFADTCLLNDGDECSDKSSTPTEDPFDVIIMDALDPQDDVAFADVLYANTAFWKSLYDALTPDGILVMQLGISPDSSNPPDYIGKNRRRAELIAGLEGMNFKSMYAYEDGHSGFQDAWSYL
;
A
#
# COMPACT_ATOMS: atom_id res chain seq x y z
N LEU A 1 -53.09 17.74 -18.38
CA LEU A 1 -54.19 18.70 -18.07
C LEU A 1 -53.65 19.72 -17.07
N CYS A 2 -53.91 21.00 -17.36
CA CYS A 2 -53.52 22.22 -16.65
C CYS A 2 -52.20 22.89 -17.05
N ASN A 3 -52.43 23.91 -17.88
CA ASN A 3 -51.59 24.94 -18.49
C ASN A 3 -51.17 26.06 -17.52
N ASN A 4 -50.04 26.71 -17.88
CA ASN A 4 -49.73 28.15 -17.84
C ASN A 4 -49.88 28.97 -16.55
N LYS A 5 -48.78 29.67 -16.18
CA LYS A 5 -48.63 31.12 -16.43
C LYS A 5 -47.21 31.65 -16.20
N MET A 6 -46.76 32.47 -17.15
CA MET A 6 -45.52 33.27 -17.14
C MET A 6 -45.52 34.38 -16.06
N GLY A 7 -44.33 34.81 -15.64
CA GLY A 7 -44.16 36.07 -14.91
C GLY A 7 -42.72 36.52 -14.64
N LYS A 8 -42.13 37.22 -15.63
CA LYS A 8 -41.15 38.34 -15.54
C LYS A 8 -39.72 38.14 -14.98
N LYS A 9 -38.76 38.54 -15.83
CA LYS A 9 -37.33 38.82 -15.60
C LYS A 9 -37.09 40.00 -14.64
N MET A 10 -36.03 39.91 -13.84
CA MET A 10 -35.20 41.06 -13.40
C MET A 10 -33.71 40.68 -13.52
N ALA A 11 -32.93 41.58 -14.11
CA ALA A 11 -31.49 41.47 -14.31
C ALA A 11 -30.70 41.84 -13.03
N PRO A 12 -29.46 41.34 -12.84
CA PRO A 12 -28.62 41.72 -11.71
C PRO A 12 -27.79 42.98 -12.01
N THR A 13 -27.75 43.91 -11.05
CA THR A 13 -26.79 45.03 -10.98
C THR A 13 -25.52 44.59 -10.20
N PRO A 14 -24.33 45.14 -10.51
CA PRO A 14 -23.06 44.63 -10.01
C PRO A 14 -22.70 45.23 -8.65
N ALA A 15 -22.15 44.43 -7.75
CA ALA A 15 -21.55 44.89 -6.50
C ALA A 15 -20.03 44.68 -6.52
N ALA A 16 -19.35 45.69 -6.03
CA ALA A 16 -17.94 46.00 -6.26
C ALA A 16 -16.95 45.11 -5.51
N VAL A 17 -15.77 44.97 -6.12
CA VAL A 17 -14.56 44.40 -5.55
C VAL A 17 -14.01 45.35 -4.47
N VAL A 18 -13.81 44.85 -3.25
CA VAL A 18 -13.05 45.53 -2.18
C VAL A 18 -11.99 44.54 -1.67
N ALA A 19 -10.73 44.97 -1.68
CA ALA A 19 -9.56 44.23 -1.20
C ALA A 19 -9.59 44.02 0.33
N PRO A 20 -8.97 42.94 0.87
CA PRO A 20 -9.02 42.67 2.30
C PRO A 20 -7.95 43.46 3.06
N ALA A 21 -8.36 44.06 4.17
CA ALA A 21 -7.49 44.56 5.23
C ALA A 21 -7.32 43.49 6.32
N VAL A 22 -6.09 43.44 6.85
CA VAL A 22 -5.57 42.51 7.86
C VAL A 22 -6.22 42.73 9.23
N GLY A 23 -6.64 41.65 9.91
CA GLY A 23 -6.74 41.58 11.38
C GLY A 23 -8.08 41.17 12.01
N ALA A 24 -8.08 39.97 12.64
CA ALA A 24 -8.81 39.55 13.86
C ALA A 24 -10.27 38.99 13.82
N HIS A 25 -10.38 37.79 14.44
CA HIS A 25 -11.50 37.16 15.18
C HIS A 25 -12.34 36.03 14.54
N PRO A 26 -12.75 35.00 15.34
CA PRO A 26 -13.17 33.68 14.87
C PRO A 26 -14.62 33.65 14.33
N TYR A 27 -14.82 32.85 13.30
CA TYR A 27 -16.08 32.62 12.60
C TYR A 27 -17.23 32.24 13.56
N LYS A 28 -18.20 33.15 13.75
CA LYS A 28 -19.52 32.82 14.29
C LYS A 28 -20.46 32.53 13.13
N MET A 29 -20.77 31.26 12.91
CA MET A 29 -21.79 30.84 11.95
C MET A 29 -23.17 31.13 12.54
N GLN A 30 -23.92 32.06 11.96
CA GLN A 30 -25.33 32.28 12.33
C GLN A 30 -26.20 31.27 11.60
N VAL A 31 -26.69 30.26 12.32
CA VAL A 31 -27.66 29.30 11.78
C VAL A 31 -29.07 29.89 11.90
N PRO A 32 -29.83 30.02 10.80
CA PRO A 32 -31.18 30.54 10.86
C PRO A 32 -32.11 29.57 11.61
N LYS A 33 -33.03 30.10 12.43
CA LYS A 33 -33.97 29.30 13.23
C LYS A 33 -34.80 28.30 12.40
N SER A 34 -35.03 28.58 11.12
CA SER A 34 -35.69 27.67 10.19
C SER A 34 -34.91 26.36 9.98
N PHE A 35 -33.57 26.41 9.96
CA PHE A 35 -32.71 25.24 9.79
C PHE A 35 -32.77 24.30 11.00
N LEU A 36 -32.83 24.87 12.21
CA LEU A 36 -33.04 24.11 13.44
C LEU A 36 -34.42 23.45 13.45
N ILE A 37 -35.49 24.17 13.09
CA ILE A 37 -36.85 23.60 13.09
C ILE A 37 -36.96 22.46 12.07
N ILE A 38 -36.40 22.60 10.88
CA ILE A 38 -36.42 21.56 9.82
C ILE A 38 -35.63 20.32 10.27
N SER A 39 -34.45 20.51 10.88
CA SER A 39 -33.59 19.41 11.32
C SER A 39 -34.14 18.65 12.53
N PHE A 40 -34.96 19.28 13.38
CA PHE A 40 -35.53 18.64 14.57
C PHE A 40 -36.94 18.07 14.38
N THR A 41 -37.69 18.51 13.35
CA THR A 41 -39.08 18.07 13.15
C THR A 41 -39.27 17.03 12.05
N ILE A 42 -38.43 17.06 11.01
CA ILE A 42 -38.56 16.14 9.87
C ILE A 42 -38.09 14.71 10.22
N PRO A 43 -36.93 14.49 10.87
CA PRO A 43 -36.45 13.14 11.16
C PRO A 43 -37.37 12.30 12.06
N PRO A 44 -37.97 12.82 13.15
CA PRO A 44 -38.87 12.01 13.98
C PRO A 44 -40.20 11.71 13.28
N PHE A 45 -40.66 12.58 12.37
CA PHE A 45 -41.87 12.33 11.58
C PHE A 45 -41.64 11.26 10.50
N LEU A 46 -40.45 11.25 9.86
CA LEU A 46 -40.05 10.18 8.95
C LEU A 46 -39.85 8.84 9.69
N ALA A 47 -39.22 8.86 10.87
CA ALA A 47 -39.01 7.67 11.70
C ALA A 47 -40.32 7.04 12.18
N TYR A 48 -41.35 7.87 12.46
CA TYR A 48 -42.69 7.38 12.81
C TYR A 48 -43.42 6.73 11.62
N ILE A 49 -43.21 7.22 10.40
CA ILE A 49 -43.82 6.67 9.18
C ILE A 49 -43.15 5.35 8.74
N VAL A 50 -41.84 5.18 8.99
CA VAL A 50 -41.05 4.03 8.52
C VAL A 50 -40.93 2.91 9.58
N GLY A 51 -41.52 3.07 10.77
CA GLY A 51 -41.61 2.00 11.78
C GLY A 51 -40.28 1.52 12.36
N CYS A 52 -39.17 2.22 12.08
CA CYS A 52 -37.85 1.87 12.58
C CYS A 52 -37.55 2.69 13.84
N ALA A 53 -37.40 2.01 14.99
CA ALA A 53 -37.02 2.65 16.23
C ALA A 53 -35.55 3.11 16.17
N ALA A 54 -35.32 4.35 15.74
CA ALA A 54 -34.01 4.99 15.85
C ALA A 54 -33.72 5.31 17.34
N ARG A 55 -32.77 4.59 17.95
CA ARG A 55 -32.21 4.97 19.25
C ARG A 55 -31.22 6.11 19.05
N MET A 56 -31.64 7.35 19.25
CA MET A 56 -30.73 8.48 19.39
C MET A 56 -30.09 8.46 20.78
N TYR A 57 -28.77 8.31 20.85
CA TYR A 57 -28.00 8.57 22.07
C TYR A 57 -27.62 10.05 22.11
N LEU A 58 -28.20 10.79 23.05
CA LEU A 58 -27.74 12.13 23.40
C LEU A 58 -26.65 12.00 24.46
N LEU A 59 -25.39 12.21 24.07
CA LEU A 59 -24.31 12.38 25.04
C LEU A 59 -24.38 13.82 25.57
N GLN A 60 -25.07 13.99 26.70
CA GLN A 60 -25.07 15.23 27.45
C GLN A 60 -23.80 15.32 28.29
N HIS A 61 -22.83 16.13 27.86
CA HIS A 61 -21.66 16.42 28.67
C HIS A 61 -22.04 17.41 29.79
N SER A 62 -22.43 16.90 30.96
CA SER A 62 -22.56 17.70 32.18
C SER A 62 -21.26 17.59 32.98
N ASN A 63 -20.29 18.48 32.68
CA ASN A 63 -19.24 18.92 33.60
C ASN A 63 -18.44 20.05 32.96
N LEU A 64 -18.98 21.27 33.05
CA LEU A 64 -18.17 22.49 32.99
C LEU A 64 -17.64 22.74 34.41
N GLN A 65 -16.57 22.03 34.78
CA GLN A 65 -15.65 22.57 35.77
C GLN A 65 -14.73 23.53 35.02
N HIS A 66 -14.82 24.81 35.37
CA HIS A 66 -13.86 25.82 34.96
C HIS A 66 -12.45 25.37 35.37
N MET A 67 -11.68 24.81 34.43
CA MET A 67 -10.23 24.90 34.51
C MET A 67 -9.85 26.33 34.15
N HIS A 68 -9.50 27.10 35.17
CA HIS A 68 -8.66 28.28 35.01
C HIS A 68 -7.36 27.85 34.33
N MET A 69 -7.23 28.10 33.03
CA MET A 69 -5.91 28.20 32.41
C MET A 69 -5.26 29.47 32.95
N THR A 70 -4.47 29.35 34.00
CA THR A 70 -3.41 30.32 34.28
C THR A 70 -2.43 30.24 33.12
N SER A 71 -2.54 31.17 32.18
CA SER A 71 -1.40 31.57 31.36
C SER A 71 -0.32 32.03 32.33
N ALA A 72 0.72 31.23 32.51
CA ALA A 72 1.96 31.68 33.13
C ALA A 72 2.62 32.67 32.16
N VAL A 73 2.12 33.90 32.16
CA VAL A 73 2.89 35.06 31.74
C VAL A 73 4.00 35.18 32.78
N LEU A 74 5.23 34.90 32.34
CA LEU A 74 6.43 35.11 33.14
C LEU A 74 6.41 36.55 33.67
N HIS A 75 6.34 36.69 35.00
CA HIS A 75 6.53 37.96 35.68
C HIS A 75 8.01 38.41 35.49
N PRO A 76 8.29 39.72 35.35
CA PRO A 76 9.65 40.23 35.09
C PRO A 76 10.67 40.07 36.21
N GLU A 77 10.35 39.35 37.29
CA GLU A 77 11.22 39.20 38.47
C GLU A 77 11.98 37.87 38.54
N GLN A 78 11.79 36.95 37.59
CA GLN A 78 12.60 35.71 37.50
C GLN A 78 13.71 35.74 36.44
N GLN A 79 13.91 36.85 35.76
CA GLN A 79 15.05 37.05 34.84
C GLN A 79 16.37 37.40 35.55
N GLN A 80 16.37 37.58 36.88
CA GLN A 80 17.56 37.99 37.62
C GLN A 80 18.40 36.84 38.22
N GLU A 81 17.92 35.58 38.22
CA GLU A 81 18.71 34.44 38.72
C GLU A 81 19.42 33.62 37.63
N GLN A 82 19.07 33.77 36.35
CA GLN A 82 19.80 33.12 35.23
C GLN A 82 20.97 33.95 34.68
N GLN A 83 21.16 35.19 35.14
CA GLN A 83 22.33 36.02 34.77
C GLN A 83 23.52 35.89 35.74
N LEU A 84 23.44 35.06 36.78
CA LEU A 84 24.50 34.89 37.78
C LEU A 84 25.43 33.68 37.55
N LEU A 85 25.28 32.94 36.45
CA LEU A 85 26.17 31.81 36.10
C LEU A 85 27.16 32.10 34.95
N PHE A 86 27.11 33.30 34.36
CA PHE A 86 28.13 33.78 33.42
C PHE A 86 28.71 35.11 33.91
N GLY A 87 29.40 35.05 35.04
CA GLY A 87 30.32 36.10 35.45
C GLY A 87 31.51 36.12 34.49
N ALA A 88 31.60 37.18 33.70
CA ALA A 88 32.81 37.51 32.97
C ALA A 88 33.86 37.98 33.99
N ASP A 89 34.73 37.07 34.43
CA ASP A 89 36.04 37.43 34.96
C ASP A 89 37.07 37.24 33.85
N SER A 90 37.57 38.37 33.38
CA SER A 90 38.80 38.46 32.60
C SER A 90 39.97 38.07 33.50
N ASP A 91 40.49 36.85 33.34
CA ASP A 91 41.91 36.56 33.15
C ASP A 91 42.19 35.07 33.44
N THR A 92 43.07 34.51 32.60
CA THR A 92 43.72 33.19 32.66
C THR A 92 43.07 32.01 31.90
N ASN A 93 43.85 31.52 30.94
CA ASN A 93 43.65 30.33 30.12
C ASN A 93 43.46 29.05 30.96
N GLN A 94 42.31 28.39 30.81
CA GLN A 94 42.16 26.92 30.66
C GLN A 94 40.67 26.61 30.47
N VAL A 95 40.28 26.21 29.26
CA VAL A 95 38.92 25.70 29.00
C VAL A 95 38.85 24.27 29.53
N SER A 96 38.29 24.07 30.71
CA SER A 96 37.80 22.76 31.14
C SER A 96 36.52 22.45 30.39
N VAL A 97 36.51 21.33 29.66
CA VAL A 97 35.27 20.78 29.12
C VAL A 97 34.51 20.19 30.31
N ASP A 98 33.54 20.92 30.85
CA ASP A 98 32.66 20.40 31.88
C ASP A 98 31.83 19.27 31.29
N THR A 99 32.21 18.02 31.61
CA THR A 99 31.41 16.85 31.31
C THR A 99 30.13 16.92 32.13
N VAL A 100 29.04 17.39 31.53
CA VAL A 100 27.70 17.31 32.13
C VAL A 100 27.33 15.83 32.24
N SER A 101 27.41 15.27 33.45
CA SER A 101 26.90 13.93 33.72
C SER A 101 25.38 13.97 33.74
N LEU A 102 24.73 13.16 32.90
CA LEU A 102 23.29 12.95 32.99
C LEU A 102 22.93 12.35 34.36
N PRO A 103 21.75 12.68 34.91
CA PRO A 103 21.29 12.09 36.15
C PRO A 103 21.18 10.57 36.01
N LEU A 104 21.51 9.84 37.07
CA LEU A 104 21.27 8.40 37.11
C LEU A 104 19.76 8.14 36.97
N PRO A 105 19.35 7.08 36.25
CA PRO A 105 17.95 6.70 36.18
C PRO A 105 17.42 6.46 37.60
N MET A 106 16.36 7.18 37.96
CA MET A 106 15.71 7.05 39.26
C MET A 106 14.69 5.93 39.23
N VAL A 107 14.81 5.01 40.19
CA VAL A 107 13.78 4.01 40.49
C VAL A 107 12.78 4.69 41.42
N SER A 108 11.48 4.59 41.14
CA SER A 108 10.44 5.04 42.08
C SER A 108 10.55 4.26 43.39
N GLU A 109 10.44 4.93 44.53
CA GLU A 109 10.61 4.34 45.87
C GLU A 109 9.74 3.08 46.11
N ASP A 110 8.59 3.00 45.43
CA ASP A 110 7.63 1.89 45.54
C ASP A 110 7.90 0.70 44.61
N LYS A 111 8.95 0.74 43.78
CA LYS A 111 9.24 -0.31 42.79
C LYS A 111 10.39 -1.19 43.26
N GLU A 112 10.07 -2.42 43.65
CA GLU A 112 11.09 -3.45 43.88
C GLU A 112 11.84 -3.74 42.57
N VAL A 113 13.14 -3.49 42.56
CA VAL A 113 14.01 -3.81 41.42
C VAL A 113 14.64 -5.17 41.69
N PRO A 114 14.44 -6.18 40.82
CA PRO A 114 15.08 -7.47 40.98
C PRO A 114 16.61 -7.30 40.97
N LEU A 115 17.29 -8.15 41.75
CA LEU A 115 18.75 -8.10 41.91
C LEU A 115 19.42 -8.31 40.55
N THR A 116 19.98 -7.26 39.96
CA THR A 116 20.41 -7.27 38.55
C THR A 116 21.92 -7.08 38.44
N VAL A 117 22.59 -7.96 37.71
CA VAL A 117 24.02 -7.87 37.41
C VAL A 117 24.15 -7.28 36.00
N PHE A 118 24.75 -6.10 35.89
CA PHE A 118 24.96 -5.43 34.62
C PHE A 118 26.32 -5.83 34.02
N THR A 119 26.35 -6.23 32.75
CA THR A 119 27.60 -6.21 31.98
C THR A 119 27.44 -5.26 30.80
N SER A 120 28.17 -4.14 30.81
CA SER A 120 28.31 -3.30 29.62
C SER A 120 29.59 -3.70 28.90
N ARG A 121 29.45 -4.41 27.78
CA ARG A 121 30.58 -4.64 26.86
C ARG A 121 30.60 -3.51 25.83
N ASN A 122 31.33 -2.45 26.15
CA ASN A 122 31.76 -1.51 25.13
C ASN A 122 32.89 -2.16 24.33
N PHE A 123 32.73 -2.37 23.03
CA PHE A 123 33.89 -2.56 22.19
C PHE A 123 34.72 -1.28 22.24
N ALA A 124 36.00 -1.40 22.59
CA ALA A 124 36.95 -0.33 22.43
C ALA A 124 37.12 -0.10 20.91
N VAL A 125 36.28 0.74 20.34
CA VAL A 125 36.72 1.56 19.20
C VAL A 125 37.81 2.44 19.78
N ASP A 126 39.06 2.17 19.40
CA ASP A 126 40.21 2.93 19.86
C ASP A 126 39.91 4.43 19.72
N ASN A 127 39.91 5.10 20.88
CA ASN A 127 39.71 6.54 21.17
C ASN A 127 38.36 6.94 21.82
N VAL A 128 38.33 6.75 23.15
CA VAL A 128 37.84 7.66 24.21
C VAL A 128 36.45 8.35 24.07
N ARG A 129 35.66 8.11 25.14
CA ARG A 129 34.38 8.68 25.58
C ARG A 129 34.01 10.13 25.21
N SER A 130 32.68 10.28 25.16
CA SER A 130 31.81 11.46 25.38
C SER A 130 31.85 12.58 24.34
N SER A 131 30.69 12.77 23.70
CA SER A 131 30.21 14.04 23.15
C SER A 131 31.23 14.84 22.36
N ASN A 132 31.60 14.34 21.18
CA ASN A 132 31.97 15.19 20.06
C ASN A 132 31.32 14.60 18.82
N THR A 133 30.45 15.37 18.20
CA THR A 133 29.87 15.10 16.88
C THR A 133 31.00 14.72 15.93
N MET A 134 31.16 13.44 15.59
CA MET A 134 31.99 13.04 14.47
C MET A 134 31.29 13.54 13.21
N HIS A 135 31.68 14.72 12.73
CA HIS A 135 31.52 15.03 11.32
C HIS A 135 32.36 14.00 10.55
N ILE A 136 31.69 13.02 9.95
CA ILE A 136 32.27 12.16 8.92
C ILE A 136 32.69 13.09 7.79
N GLN A 137 33.98 13.43 7.71
CA GLN A 137 34.49 14.13 6.53
C GLN A 137 34.62 13.13 5.38
N PRO A 138 34.16 13.46 4.17
CA PRO A 138 34.34 12.60 3.01
C PRO A 138 35.84 12.37 2.78
N ARG A 139 36.23 11.14 2.43
CA ARG A 139 37.59 10.81 1.99
C ARG A 139 37.98 11.71 0.83
N ARG A 140 38.91 12.65 1.04
CA ARG A 140 39.59 13.35 -0.05
C ARG A 140 40.53 12.36 -0.74
N SER A 141 40.20 11.98 -1.97
CA SER A 141 41.12 11.31 -2.87
C SER A 141 42.26 12.27 -3.22
N SER A 142 43.49 11.87 -2.93
CA SER A 142 44.70 12.54 -3.39
C SER A 142 44.96 12.15 -4.84
N GLY A 143 44.79 13.09 -5.78
CA GLY A 143 45.15 12.91 -7.18
C GLY A 143 45.29 14.25 -7.89
N ALA A 144 46.44 14.48 -8.51
CA ALA A 144 46.86 15.73 -9.14
C ALA A 144 46.06 16.12 -10.40
N ARG A 145 46.10 17.42 -10.73
CA ARG A 145 45.55 18.08 -11.94
C ARG A 145 45.91 17.36 -13.26
N ASN A 146 44.93 17.19 -14.17
CA ASN A 146 44.90 17.86 -15.47
C ASN A 146 43.61 17.61 -16.31
N SER A 147 43.13 18.71 -16.92
CA SER A 147 42.39 18.90 -18.19
C SER A 147 41.02 18.26 -18.47
N ASN A 148 40.02 19.14 -18.53
CA ASN A 148 38.97 19.31 -19.56
C ASN A 148 38.28 18.07 -20.17
N VAL A 149 37.10 17.72 -19.65
CA VAL A 149 35.90 17.36 -20.43
C VAL A 149 34.68 17.83 -19.61
N MET A 150 33.72 18.49 -20.25
CA MET A 150 32.43 18.83 -19.64
C MET A 150 31.52 17.60 -19.68
N ASP A 151 31.16 17.09 -18.51
CA ASP A 151 30.01 16.19 -18.32
C ASP A 151 29.02 16.92 -17.40
N GLU A 152 27.97 17.46 -18.01
CA GLU A 152 26.73 17.83 -17.32
C GLU A 152 25.92 16.54 -17.14
N ASN A 153 26.03 15.88 -15.98
CA ASN A 153 25.05 14.93 -15.39
C ASN A 153 25.70 14.13 -14.24
N ASN A 154 26.11 14.81 -13.17
CA ASN A 154 26.49 14.11 -11.95
C ASN A 154 26.11 14.96 -10.73
N GLU A 155 24.81 15.21 -10.57
CA GLU A 155 24.29 15.46 -9.24
C GLU A 155 24.39 14.14 -8.49
N SER A 156 25.42 14.00 -7.66
CA SER A 156 25.46 13.01 -6.61
C SER A 156 24.16 13.16 -5.82
N GLU A 157 23.24 12.22 -5.95
CA GLU A 157 22.07 12.09 -5.08
C GLU A 157 22.59 12.13 -3.64
N GLN A 158 22.52 13.30 -3.01
CA GLN A 158 22.60 13.38 -1.56
C GLN A 158 21.36 12.66 -1.09
N VAL A 159 21.54 11.42 -0.60
CA VAL A 159 20.48 10.66 0.06
C VAL A 159 19.89 11.59 1.10
N LEU A 160 18.73 12.15 0.78
CA LEU A 160 18.07 13.13 1.62
C LEU A 160 17.65 12.37 2.87
N HIS A 161 18.27 12.66 4.02
CA HIS A 161 17.85 12.06 5.29
C HIS A 161 16.47 12.60 5.64
N GLU A 162 15.43 11.91 5.19
CA GLU A 162 14.06 12.16 5.64
C GLU A 162 13.92 11.68 7.09
N PRO A 163 13.12 12.35 7.93
CA PRO A 163 12.76 11.86 9.26
C PRO A 163 11.75 10.69 9.14
N ALA A 164 12.06 9.72 8.29
CA ALA A 164 11.28 8.55 7.94
C ALA A 164 12.18 7.31 7.87
N GLY A 165 11.58 6.13 7.99
CA GLY A 165 12.32 4.87 8.01
C GLY A 165 11.42 3.65 7.97
N GLN A 166 12.05 2.48 8.02
CA GLN A 166 11.41 1.17 7.97
C GLN A 166 11.45 0.54 9.36
N HIS A 167 10.33 -0.06 9.77
CA HIS A 167 10.18 -0.76 11.03
C HIS A 167 9.77 -2.20 10.78
N LEU A 168 10.60 -3.14 11.19
CA LEU A 168 10.31 -4.56 11.16
C LEU A 168 10.09 -5.05 12.59
N LEU A 169 8.87 -5.51 12.86
CA LEU A 169 8.44 -6.13 14.10
C LEU A 169 8.39 -7.64 13.88
N VAL A 170 8.98 -8.45 14.76
CA VAL A 170 9.01 -9.90 14.64
C VAL A 170 8.79 -10.56 16.00
N ASP A 171 7.75 -11.39 16.09
CA ASP A 171 7.49 -12.25 17.25
C ASP A 171 7.71 -13.70 16.83
N ILE A 172 8.51 -14.44 17.60
CA ILE A 172 8.80 -15.85 17.32
C ILE A 172 8.42 -16.67 18.54
N LYS A 173 7.59 -17.70 18.31
CA LYS A 173 7.18 -18.68 19.32
C LYS A 173 7.81 -20.05 19.04
N HIS A 174 7.82 -20.93 20.04
CA HIS A 174 8.39 -22.29 19.99
C HIS A 174 9.92 -22.30 19.79
N VAL A 175 10.59 -21.27 20.31
CA VAL A 175 12.05 -21.16 20.31
C VAL A 175 12.65 -21.93 21.50
N ASN A 176 13.84 -22.48 21.32
CA ASN A 176 14.62 -23.19 22.33
C ASN A 176 14.84 -22.34 23.60
N SER A 177 14.42 -22.86 24.77
CA SER A 177 14.54 -22.15 26.05
C SER A 177 15.99 -21.80 26.42
N ASP A 178 16.94 -22.71 26.17
CA ASP A 178 18.36 -22.49 26.51
C ASP A 178 19.00 -21.42 25.62
N PHE A 179 18.51 -21.24 24.39
CA PHE A 179 18.89 -20.12 23.54
C PHE A 179 18.32 -18.80 24.08
N LEU A 180 17.04 -18.79 24.43
CA LEU A 180 16.35 -17.60 24.95
C LEU A 180 16.92 -17.12 26.29
N ASP A 181 17.50 -18.02 27.09
CA ASP A 181 18.16 -17.68 28.36
C ASP A 181 19.67 -17.39 28.20
N SER A 182 20.19 -17.36 26.97
CA SER A 182 21.62 -17.17 26.70
C SER A 182 21.94 -15.78 26.17
N GLU A 183 22.34 -14.89 27.07
CA GLU A 183 22.80 -13.53 26.72
C GLU A 183 23.88 -13.54 25.64
N GLN A 184 24.85 -14.46 25.74
CA GLN A 184 25.95 -14.58 24.78
C GLN A 184 25.44 -14.95 23.38
N ARG A 185 24.57 -15.96 23.25
CA ARG A 185 24.10 -16.43 21.95
C ARG A 185 23.21 -15.40 21.28
N LEU A 186 22.33 -14.75 22.04
CA LEU A 186 21.45 -13.70 21.56
C LEU A 186 22.23 -12.44 21.12
N ALA A 187 23.26 -12.04 21.88
CA ALA A 187 24.13 -10.94 21.49
C ALA A 187 24.87 -11.23 20.18
N LEU A 188 25.37 -12.46 20.00
CA LEU A 188 26.02 -12.88 18.75
C LEU A 188 25.05 -12.84 17.57
N ALA A 189 23.84 -13.37 17.74
CA ALA A 189 22.79 -13.35 16.73
C ALA A 189 22.44 -11.91 16.29
N MET A 190 22.35 -10.97 17.23
CA MET A 190 22.11 -9.55 16.91
C MET A 190 23.27 -8.90 16.16
N VAL A 191 24.51 -9.16 16.56
CA VAL A 191 25.70 -8.63 15.86
C VAL A 191 25.74 -9.16 14.42
N GLU A 192 25.44 -10.45 14.22
CA GLU A 192 25.37 -11.08 12.91
C GLU A 192 24.24 -10.50 12.06
N LEU A 193 23.03 -10.36 12.62
CA LEU A 193 21.88 -9.73 11.95
C LEU A 193 22.22 -8.34 11.44
N VAL A 194 22.79 -7.48 12.29
CA VAL A 194 23.13 -6.10 11.94
C VAL A 194 24.18 -6.07 10.84
N ALA A 195 25.22 -6.90 10.94
CA ALA A 195 26.28 -6.98 9.94
C ALA A 195 25.78 -7.48 8.58
N GLU A 196 24.97 -8.54 8.55
CA GLU A 196 24.42 -9.09 7.30
C GLU A 196 23.35 -8.19 6.66
N SER A 197 22.63 -7.40 7.48
CA SER A 197 21.69 -6.39 6.99
C SER A 197 22.37 -5.13 6.44
N GLY A 198 23.71 -5.04 6.49
CA GLY A 198 24.46 -3.86 6.04
C GLY A 198 24.24 -2.62 6.92
N LEU A 199 23.82 -2.82 8.17
CA LEU A 199 23.59 -1.77 9.16
C LEU A 199 24.83 -1.59 10.05
N THR A 200 24.93 -0.44 10.72
CA THR A 200 26.13 -0.08 11.49
C THR A 200 25.86 -0.13 12.99
N LEU A 201 26.34 -1.17 13.68
CA LEU A 201 26.24 -1.27 15.14
C LEU A 201 27.23 -0.31 15.83
N LEU A 202 26.74 0.64 16.61
CA LEU A 202 27.57 1.56 17.40
C LEU A 202 27.87 1.01 18.79
N SER A 203 26.85 0.44 19.43
CA SER A 203 26.96 -0.18 20.75
C SER A 203 25.78 -1.10 20.98
N TYR A 204 25.88 -2.00 21.94
CA TYR A 204 24.74 -2.78 22.41
C TYR A 204 24.83 -3.07 23.90
N HIS A 205 23.70 -3.38 24.49
CA HIS A 205 23.58 -3.79 25.87
C HIS A 205 22.55 -4.89 25.98
N CYS A 206 22.98 -6.06 26.45
CA CYS A 206 22.09 -7.16 26.80
C CYS A 206 22.09 -7.37 28.31
N HIS A 207 20.97 -7.86 28.82
CA HIS A 207 20.74 -8.05 30.24
C HIS A 207 19.95 -9.33 30.50
N SER A 208 20.59 -10.27 31.20
CA SER A 208 19.94 -11.47 31.74
C SER A 208 18.99 -11.12 32.89
N MET A 209 17.73 -11.53 32.77
CA MET A 209 16.65 -11.31 33.73
C MET A 209 16.58 -12.45 34.75
N ILE A 210 16.05 -12.15 35.95
CA ILE A 210 15.76 -13.15 36.98
C ILE A 210 14.25 -13.40 37.02
N PRO A 211 13.78 -14.67 37.00
CA PRO A 211 14.54 -15.91 37.08
C PRO A 211 15.17 -16.40 35.77
N ALA A 212 14.69 -15.94 34.61
CA ALA A 212 15.21 -16.33 33.29
C ALA A 212 14.85 -15.28 32.21
N GLY A 213 15.57 -15.30 31.10
CA GLY A 213 15.35 -14.49 29.89
C GLY A 213 16.39 -13.39 29.71
N VAL A 214 16.39 -12.76 28.54
CA VAL A 214 17.31 -11.70 28.15
C VAL A 214 16.53 -10.55 27.51
N SER A 215 16.94 -9.33 27.87
CA SER A 215 16.54 -8.10 27.18
C SER A 215 17.78 -7.51 26.51
N CYS A 216 17.72 -7.15 25.24
CA CYS A 216 18.86 -6.53 24.57
C CYS A 216 18.47 -5.36 23.67
N VAL A 217 19.35 -4.36 23.60
CA VAL A 217 19.23 -3.20 22.72
C VAL A 217 20.57 -2.94 22.05
N GLY A 218 20.56 -2.84 20.72
CA GLY A 218 21.65 -2.34 19.88
C GLY A 218 21.32 -0.94 19.37
N VAL A 219 22.25 -0.01 19.59
CA VAL A 219 22.20 1.34 18.99
C VAL A 219 22.89 1.26 17.64
N LEU A 220 22.15 1.59 16.59
CA LEU A 220 22.64 1.62 15.22
C LEU A 220 22.94 3.06 14.81
N LEU A 221 23.84 3.26 13.84
CA LEU A 221 23.99 4.57 13.19
C LEU A 221 22.67 5.00 12.53
N GLU A 222 21.94 4.01 12.01
CA GLU A 222 20.69 4.17 11.28
C GLU A 222 19.45 4.06 12.18
N SER A 223 19.61 3.80 13.49
CA SER A 223 18.64 3.92 14.61
C SER A 223 18.82 2.81 15.66
N HIS A 224 18.11 1.68 15.60
CA HIS A 224 18.16 0.66 16.67
C HIS A 224 17.69 -0.74 16.25
N VAL A 225 18.12 -1.72 17.04
CA VAL A 225 17.57 -3.08 17.12
C VAL A 225 17.33 -3.43 18.59
N SER A 226 16.24 -4.08 18.94
CA SER A 226 15.97 -4.53 20.30
C SER A 226 15.19 -5.83 20.33
N PHE A 227 15.32 -6.60 21.41
CA PHE A 227 14.49 -7.76 21.65
C PHE A 227 14.32 -8.08 23.14
N HIS A 228 13.24 -8.80 23.44
CA HIS A 228 12.93 -9.35 24.75
C HIS A 228 12.55 -10.84 24.60
N THR A 229 13.00 -11.66 25.55
CA THR A 229 12.73 -13.11 25.52
C THR A 229 11.98 -13.60 26.75
N TRP A 230 11.14 -14.62 26.58
CA TRP A 230 10.47 -15.38 27.63
C TRP A 230 10.78 -16.87 27.46
N PRO A 231 11.88 -17.39 28.06
CA PRO A 231 12.32 -18.78 27.87
C PRO A 231 11.27 -19.83 28.24
N ALA A 232 10.48 -19.58 29.30
CA ALA A 232 9.43 -20.50 29.76
C ALA A 232 8.29 -20.65 28.74
N GLU A 233 8.02 -19.60 27.96
CA GLU A 233 6.99 -19.60 26.91
C GLU A 233 7.56 -19.96 25.54
N GLY A 234 8.89 -20.04 25.41
CA GLY A 234 9.57 -20.23 24.13
C GLY A 234 9.38 -19.04 23.17
N VAL A 235 9.28 -17.81 23.70
CA VAL A 235 8.96 -16.59 22.93
C VAL A 235 10.12 -15.60 22.90
N ILE A 236 10.33 -14.97 21.74
CA ILE A 236 11.14 -13.75 21.58
C ILE A 236 10.35 -12.73 20.76
N THR A 237 10.39 -11.46 21.16
CA THR A 237 9.84 -10.32 20.42
C THR A 237 10.98 -9.40 20.04
N LEU A 238 11.09 -9.02 18.76
CA LEU A 238 12.20 -8.26 18.17
C LEU A 238 11.68 -7.05 17.40
N ASP A 239 12.33 -5.91 17.62
CA ASP A 239 12.09 -4.66 16.92
C ASP A 239 13.37 -4.26 16.17
N LEU A 240 13.27 -4.00 14.86
CA LEU A 240 14.36 -3.48 14.04
C LEU A 240 13.89 -2.26 13.29
N PHE A 241 14.48 -1.10 13.59
CA PHE A 241 14.13 0.15 12.94
C PHE A 241 15.36 0.79 12.30
N THR A 242 15.21 1.25 11.06
CA THR A 242 16.27 1.94 10.33
C THR A 242 15.72 3.13 9.55
N CYS A 243 16.41 4.26 9.61
CA CYS A 243 16.25 5.38 8.67
C CYS A 243 17.18 5.27 7.45
N GLY A 244 17.89 4.15 7.33
CA GLY A 244 18.74 3.86 6.19
C GLY A 244 17.93 3.61 4.92
N PRO A 245 18.53 3.84 3.73
CA PRO A 245 17.84 3.68 2.45
C PRO A 245 17.67 2.22 2.02
N ASN A 246 18.38 1.28 2.65
CA ASN A 246 18.34 -0.14 2.27
C ASN A 246 17.03 -0.79 2.72
N PRO A 247 16.36 -1.59 1.86
CA PRO A 247 15.16 -2.35 2.24
C PRO A 247 15.43 -3.29 3.41
N LEU A 248 14.48 -3.36 4.35
CA LEU A 248 14.61 -4.14 5.58
C LEU A 248 14.03 -5.55 5.47
N LEU A 249 13.07 -5.78 4.56
CA LEU A 249 12.45 -7.10 4.34
C LEU A 249 13.46 -8.24 4.06
N PRO A 250 14.57 -8.03 3.33
CA PRO A 250 15.59 -9.07 3.16
C PRO A 250 16.22 -9.58 4.47
N ALA A 251 16.04 -8.89 5.60
CA ALA A 251 16.47 -9.35 6.92
C ALA A 251 15.60 -10.49 7.48
N MET A 252 14.37 -10.70 6.99
CA MET A 252 13.45 -11.72 7.53
C MET A 252 14.04 -13.15 7.51
N PRO A 253 14.60 -13.65 6.39
CA PRO A 253 15.26 -14.96 6.38
C PRO A 253 16.46 -15.05 7.35
N MET A 254 17.16 -13.93 7.59
CA MET A 254 18.25 -13.88 8.56
C MET A 254 17.73 -13.98 9.99
N ILE A 255 16.66 -13.24 10.31
CA ILE A 255 16.01 -13.26 11.62
C ILE A 255 15.51 -14.66 11.94
N GLU A 256 14.85 -15.31 10.99
CA GLU A 256 14.40 -16.70 11.13
C GLU A 256 15.59 -17.63 11.42
N ARG A 257 16.65 -17.58 10.60
CA ARG A 257 17.85 -18.40 10.80
C ARG A 257 18.53 -18.18 12.16
N LEU A 258 18.60 -16.93 12.62
CA LEU A 258 19.38 -16.54 13.79
C LEU A 258 18.61 -16.67 15.11
N PHE A 259 17.30 -16.41 15.10
CA PHE A 259 16.49 -16.33 16.32
C PHE A 259 15.43 -17.44 16.42
N ALA A 260 15.00 -18.05 15.32
CA ALA A 260 14.03 -19.15 15.32
C ALA A 260 14.70 -20.52 15.58
N ILE A 261 15.45 -20.62 16.67
CA ILE A 261 16.16 -21.85 17.03
C ILE A 261 15.16 -22.89 17.57
N PRO A 262 15.03 -24.08 16.94
CA PRO A 262 14.05 -25.08 17.36
C PRO A 262 14.38 -25.68 18.74
N GLN A 263 13.34 -26.05 19.48
CA GLN A 263 13.51 -26.77 20.76
C GLN A 263 14.20 -28.13 20.53
N THR A 264 14.83 -28.66 21.58
CA THR A 264 15.58 -29.93 21.55
C THR A 264 14.95 -30.93 22.53
N GLY A 265 14.70 -32.18 22.11
CA GLY A 265 14.10 -33.22 22.96
C GLY A 265 13.46 -34.39 22.19
N GLU A 266 13.02 -35.43 22.91
CA GLU A 266 12.37 -36.63 22.36
C GLU A 266 10.83 -36.50 22.22
N ALA A 267 10.25 -35.40 22.72
CA ALA A 267 8.80 -35.14 22.62
C ALA A 267 8.43 -34.51 21.26
N PHE A 268 7.13 -34.44 20.96
CA PHE A 268 6.62 -33.68 19.82
C PHE A 268 7.04 -32.21 19.97
N ILE A 269 7.97 -31.76 19.13
CA ILE A 269 8.50 -30.40 19.14
C ILE A 269 7.77 -29.60 18.06
N GLU A 270 7.00 -28.61 18.49
CA GLU A 270 6.44 -27.61 17.58
C GLU A 270 7.57 -26.80 16.93
N LYS A 271 7.46 -26.58 15.62
CA LYS A 271 8.44 -25.78 14.89
C LYS A 271 8.32 -24.31 15.30
N PRO A 272 9.42 -23.55 15.29
CA PRO A 272 9.37 -22.11 15.47
C PRO A 272 8.37 -21.46 14.53
N ARG A 273 7.50 -20.62 15.08
CA ARG A 273 6.46 -19.90 14.33
C ARG A 273 6.72 -18.40 14.43
N LEU A 274 6.70 -17.73 13.28
CA LEU A 274 6.99 -16.31 13.17
C LEU A 274 5.71 -15.53 12.86
N LEU A 275 5.51 -14.43 13.58
CA LEU A 275 4.60 -13.36 13.21
C LEU A 275 5.45 -12.13 12.95
N TRP A 276 5.18 -11.41 11.87
CA TRP A 276 5.97 -10.23 11.55
C TRP A 276 5.17 -9.16 10.82
N SER A 277 5.64 -7.93 10.95
CA SER A 277 5.06 -6.76 10.31
C SER A 277 6.18 -5.83 9.86
N HIS A 278 6.11 -5.37 8.61
CA HIS A 278 6.99 -4.33 8.09
C HIS A 278 6.16 -3.08 7.84
N LYS A 279 6.58 -1.96 8.43
CA LYS A 279 5.86 -0.68 8.35
C LYS A 279 6.80 0.47 8.03
N MET A 280 6.30 1.41 7.24
CA MET A 280 6.95 2.70 7.03
C MET A 280 6.57 3.69 8.16
N ARG A 281 7.56 4.23 8.88
CA ARG A 281 7.34 5.22 9.97
C ARG A 281 7.99 6.57 9.66
N GLY A 282 7.49 7.62 10.33
CA GLY A 282 8.08 8.96 10.31
C GLY A 282 7.38 9.95 9.36
N PHE A 283 7.94 11.15 9.24
CA PHE A 283 7.39 12.21 8.39
C PHE A 283 8.05 12.15 7.02
N ARG A 284 7.28 11.72 6.02
CA ARG A 284 7.72 11.56 4.63
C ARG A 284 6.87 12.42 3.69
N LYS A 285 7.42 12.71 2.52
CA LYS A 285 6.58 13.19 1.41
C LYS A 285 5.69 12.03 0.94
N LYS A 286 4.49 12.37 0.43
CA LYS A 286 3.39 11.43 0.18
C LYS A 286 3.63 10.42 -0.95
N GLU A 287 4.80 10.45 -1.58
CA GLU A 287 5.17 9.70 -2.80
C GLU A 287 6.23 8.62 -2.50
N SER A 288 6.22 8.04 -1.30
CA SER A 288 7.15 6.95 -0.97
C SER A 288 6.70 5.67 -1.67
N ILE A 289 7.55 5.13 -2.54
CA ILE A 289 7.37 3.84 -3.25
C ILE A 289 7.06 2.68 -2.30
N LEU A 290 7.37 2.81 -1.01
CA LEU A 290 7.11 1.80 0.04
C LEU A 290 5.74 1.94 0.73
N GLU A 291 4.99 3.03 0.49
CA GLU A 291 3.61 3.20 0.98
C GLU A 291 2.65 2.96 -0.18
N ASN A 292 2.54 1.70 -0.56
CA ASN A 292 1.67 1.19 -1.60
C ASN A 292 0.77 0.08 -0.99
N ASP A 293 -0.05 -0.53 -1.82
CA ASP A 293 -0.97 -1.58 -1.37
C ASP A 293 -0.24 -2.76 -0.73
N SER A 294 1.02 -3.05 -1.10
CA SER A 294 1.78 -4.13 -0.46
C SER A 294 1.87 -3.96 1.06
N SER A 295 2.10 -2.72 1.52
CA SER A 295 2.11 -2.39 2.94
C SER A 295 0.73 -2.62 3.55
N LEU A 296 -0.31 -2.04 2.95
CA LEU A 296 -1.67 -2.08 3.48
C LEU A 296 -2.34 -3.45 3.43
N MET A 297 -2.02 -4.29 2.43
CA MET A 297 -2.70 -5.55 2.17
C MET A 297 -2.01 -6.73 2.86
N VAL A 298 -0.70 -6.66 3.10
CA VAL A 298 0.09 -7.82 3.54
C VAL A 298 1.13 -7.47 4.59
N LEU A 299 2.04 -6.54 4.28
CA LEU A 299 3.26 -6.38 5.05
C LEU A 299 3.00 -5.79 6.44
N ASP A 300 2.03 -4.88 6.58
CA ASP A 300 1.70 -4.24 7.85
C ASP A 300 0.98 -5.16 8.87
N HIS A 301 0.36 -6.27 8.42
CA HIS A 301 -0.55 -7.08 9.23
C HIS A 301 0.17 -8.08 10.14
N MET A 302 0.52 -7.68 11.36
CA MET A 302 1.17 -8.56 12.34
C MET A 302 0.31 -9.80 12.69
N GLU A 303 -1.00 -9.70 12.54
CA GLU A 303 -1.97 -10.73 12.89
C GLU A 303 -2.07 -11.89 11.90
N PHE A 304 -1.45 -11.79 10.71
CA PHE A 304 -1.48 -12.90 9.74
C PHE A 304 -0.58 -14.03 10.24
N ASP A 305 -1.15 -15.23 10.31
CA ASP A 305 -0.48 -16.42 10.85
C ASP A 305 0.74 -16.82 10.01
N TYR A 306 0.71 -16.46 8.73
CA TYR A 306 1.73 -16.80 7.75
C TYR A 306 1.74 -15.75 6.63
N LYS A 307 2.94 -15.35 6.20
CA LYS A 307 3.18 -14.48 5.04
C LYS A 307 4.52 -14.84 4.40
N THR A 308 4.55 -15.12 3.11
CA THR A 308 5.79 -15.42 2.39
C THR A 308 5.77 -14.86 0.97
N LEU A 309 6.95 -14.47 0.49
CA LEU A 309 7.15 -14.10 -0.92
C LEU A 309 7.33 -15.38 -1.75
N VAL A 310 6.37 -15.66 -2.62
CA VAL A 310 6.31 -16.85 -3.48
C VAL A 310 7.18 -16.67 -4.72
N GLY A 311 7.20 -15.45 -5.25
CA GLY A 311 7.99 -15.08 -6.40
C GLY A 311 8.14 -13.58 -6.49
N SER A 312 9.28 -13.13 -7.01
CA SER A 312 9.56 -11.74 -7.32
C SER A 312 10.37 -11.67 -8.61
N THR A 313 9.98 -10.77 -9.52
CA THR A 313 10.73 -10.51 -10.76
C THR A 313 10.62 -9.05 -11.15
N ARG A 314 11.52 -8.58 -12.02
CA ARG A 314 11.47 -7.22 -12.58
C ARG A 314 11.53 -7.32 -14.09
N THR A 315 10.50 -6.81 -14.74
CA THR A 315 10.40 -6.71 -16.19
C THR A 315 10.87 -5.31 -16.63
N ILE A 316 10.86 -5.05 -17.93
CA ILE A 316 11.13 -3.70 -18.44
C ILE A 316 9.97 -2.71 -18.14
N TYR A 317 8.81 -3.22 -17.75
CA TYR A 317 7.61 -2.44 -17.49
C TYR A 317 7.43 -2.18 -16.00
N GLN A 318 7.63 -3.19 -15.15
CA GLN A 318 7.23 -3.15 -13.74
C GLN A 318 7.97 -4.17 -12.87
N HIS A 319 7.90 -3.99 -11.55
CA HIS A 319 8.27 -5.00 -10.57
C HIS A 319 7.05 -5.85 -10.18
N ILE A 320 7.20 -7.17 -10.15
CA ILE A 320 6.11 -8.10 -9.87
C ILE A 320 6.45 -8.88 -8.62
N ASP A 321 5.59 -8.84 -7.62
CA ASP A 321 5.68 -9.65 -6.41
C ASP A 321 4.41 -10.47 -6.20
N ILE A 322 4.57 -11.73 -5.80
CA ILE A 322 3.46 -12.61 -5.43
C ILE A 322 3.69 -13.08 -4.00
N TYR A 323 2.69 -12.88 -3.15
CA TYR A 323 2.72 -13.28 -1.75
C TYR A 323 1.64 -14.30 -1.45
N ASP A 324 1.98 -15.29 -0.64
CA ASP A 324 1.02 -16.15 0.04
C ASP A 324 0.86 -15.69 1.48
N PHE A 325 -0.38 -15.70 1.97
CA PHE A 325 -0.68 -15.35 3.34
C PHE A 325 -1.87 -16.11 3.91
N ILE A 326 -1.93 -16.20 5.24
CA ILE A 326 -3.04 -16.79 5.99
C ILE A 326 -3.57 -15.76 6.99
N ASN A 327 -4.83 -15.37 6.81
CA ASN A 327 -5.52 -14.49 7.73
C ASN A 327 -6.41 -15.32 8.67
N PRO A 328 -6.08 -15.42 9.98
CA PRO A 328 -6.78 -16.28 10.94
C PRO A 328 -8.26 -15.89 11.16
N ARG A 329 -8.73 -14.76 10.62
CA ARG A 329 -10.16 -14.42 10.60
C ARG A 329 -10.97 -15.36 9.71
N PHE A 330 -10.36 -15.90 8.66
CA PHE A 330 -11.03 -16.73 7.65
C PHE A 330 -10.48 -18.15 7.63
N ASN A 331 -9.16 -18.31 7.73
CA ASN A 331 -8.48 -19.60 7.79
C ASN A 331 -7.24 -19.46 8.68
N ASP A 332 -6.93 -20.45 9.51
CA ASP A 332 -5.76 -20.43 10.39
C ASP A 332 -4.67 -21.42 9.90
N LEU A 333 -3.42 -21.18 10.31
CA LEU A 333 -2.30 -21.98 9.82
C LEU A 333 -2.40 -23.46 10.24
N HIS A 334 -2.98 -23.76 11.41
CA HIS A 334 -3.13 -25.13 11.88
C HIS A 334 -4.12 -25.91 11.02
N SER A 335 -5.27 -25.31 10.72
CA SER A 335 -6.29 -25.88 9.84
C SER A 335 -5.74 -26.10 8.43
N TYR A 336 -4.95 -25.15 7.91
CA TYR A 336 -4.22 -25.32 6.65
C TYR A 336 -3.21 -26.48 6.69
N GLU A 337 -2.33 -26.55 7.70
CA GLU A 337 -1.35 -27.64 7.81
C GLU A 337 -2.02 -29.02 7.90
N LYS A 338 -3.15 -29.08 8.60
CA LYS A 338 -3.95 -30.29 8.75
C LYS A 338 -4.68 -30.67 7.46
N SER A 339 -5.07 -29.69 6.65
CA SER A 339 -5.65 -29.93 5.33
C SER A 339 -4.69 -30.59 4.35
N LEU A 340 -3.38 -30.39 4.55
CA LEU A 340 -2.32 -31.06 3.81
C LEU A 340 -2.01 -32.47 4.33
N SER A 341 -2.61 -32.86 5.47
CA SER A 341 -2.44 -34.19 6.03
C SER A 341 -3.36 -35.21 5.34
N ASN A 342 -3.04 -36.49 5.44
CA ASN A 342 -3.90 -37.59 4.96
C ASN A 342 -4.42 -38.41 6.15
N ASP A 343 -4.74 -37.75 7.26
CA ASP A 343 -5.10 -38.39 8.53
C ASP A 343 -6.60 -38.71 8.67
N GLY A 344 -7.41 -38.33 7.67
CA GLY A 344 -8.87 -38.51 7.65
C GLY A 344 -9.63 -37.49 8.49
N SER A 345 -9.00 -36.37 8.87
CA SER A 345 -9.70 -35.26 9.50
C SER A 345 -10.61 -34.54 8.51
N TYR A 346 -11.52 -33.71 9.04
CA TYR A 346 -12.39 -32.87 8.22
C TYR A 346 -11.57 -31.96 7.29
N GLU A 347 -10.50 -31.37 7.80
CA GLU A 347 -9.60 -30.50 7.04
C GLU A 347 -8.91 -31.26 5.91
N ALA A 348 -8.41 -32.47 6.18
CA ALA A 348 -7.78 -33.34 5.18
C ALA A 348 -8.76 -33.78 4.08
N GLU A 349 -10.00 -34.09 4.45
CA GLU A 349 -11.04 -34.51 3.49
C GLU A 349 -11.63 -33.34 2.67
N ASN A 350 -11.47 -32.10 3.13
CA ASN A 350 -12.02 -30.88 2.50
C ASN A 350 -10.91 -29.83 2.28
N SER A 351 -9.75 -30.28 1.79
CA SER A 351 -8.55 -29.44 1.64
C SER A 351 -8.75 -28.17 0.80
N GLU A 352 -9.74 -28.19 -0.09
CA GLU A 352 -10.11 -27.06 -0.93
C GLU A 352 -10.65 -25.85 -0.15
N LEU A 353 -11.17 -26.06 1.06
CA LEU A 353 -11.66 -25.00 1.95
C LEU A 353 -10.55 -24.34 2.78
N TYR A 354 -9.39 -24.99 2.85
CA TYR A 354 -8.27 -24.61 3.70
C TYR A 354 -7.05 -24.33 2.83
N LYS A 355 -7.11 -23.26 2.03
CA LYS A 355 -6.03 -22.79 1.16
C LYS A 355 -5.38 -21.53 1.72
N MET A 356 -4.15 -21.28 1.30
CA MET A 356 -3.52 -19.97 1.48
C MET A 356 -4.18 -18.97 0.54
N ASN A 357 -4.29 -17.71 0.99
CA ASN A 357 -4.59 -16.64 0.07
C ASN A 357 -3.33 -16.26 -0.69
N ARG A 358 -3.52 -15.86 -1.95
CA ARG A 358 -2.46 -15.42 -2.84
C ARG A 358 -2.82 -14.07 -3.42
N LEU A 359 -1.88 -13.13 -3.39
CA LEU A 359 -2.02 -11.84 -4.06
C LEU A 359 -0.87 -11.61 -5.04
N ILE A 360 -1.13 -10.77 -6.04
CA ILE A 360 -0.14 -10.22 -6.95
C ILE A 360 -0.07 -8.71 -6.82
N LEU A 361 1.15 -8.20 -6.87
CA LEU A 361 1.46 -6.78 -6.79
C LEU A 361 2.29 -6.38 -8.02
N LEU A 362 1.93 -5.26 -8.64
CA LEU A 362 2.70 -4.61 -9.70
C LEU A 362 3.18 -3.26 -9.20
N ASP A 363 4.49 -3.07 -9.10
CA ASP A 363 5.14 -1.94 -8.42
C ASP A 363 4.58 -1.69 -7.00
N GLY A 364 4.11 -2.76 -6.38
CA GLY A 364 3.50 -2.79 -5.05
C GLY A 364 2.04 -2.31 -4.97
N VAL A 365 1.38 -2.07 -6.11
CA VAL A 365 -0.08 -1.89 -6.23
C VAL A 365 -0.73 -3.25 -6.42
N MET A 366 -1.78 -3.54 -5.65
CA MET A 366 -2.48 -4.83 -5.74
C MET A 366 -3.30 -4.90 -7.02
N GLN A 367 -3.09 -5.96 -7.80
CA GLN A 367 -3.88 -6.20 -9.01
C GLN A 367 -5.01 -7.19 -8.76
N SER A 368 -4.73 -8.27 -8.03
CA SER A 368 -5.70 -9.31 -7.72
C SER A 368 -5.31 -10.07 -6.46
N CYS A 369 -6.31 -10.72 -5.86
CA CYS A 369 -6.16 -11.61 -4.72
C CYS A 369 -7.09 -12.81 -4.91
N SER A 370 -6.68 -13.98 -4.45
CA SER A 370 -7.49 -15.20 -4.39
C SER A 370 -8.81 -14.99 -3.68
N ASP A 371 -8.79 -14.17 -2.64
CA ASP A 371 -9.99 -13.68 -1.98
C ASP A 371 -10.49 -12.48 -2.79
N GLY A 372 -11.37 -12.73 -3.77
CA GLY A 372 -11.95 -11.70 -4.64
C GLY A 372 -11.76 -11.89 -6.14
N ASP A 373 -10.90 -12.84 -6.56
CA ASP A 373 -10.64 -13.18 -7.97
C ASP A 373 -11.94 -13.34 -8.77
N GLU A 374 -12.83 -14.23 -8.32
CA GLU A 374 -14.10 -14.47 -9.01
C GLU A 374 -14.96 -13.21 -9.01
N ALA A 375 -15.13 -12.55 -7.86
CA ALA A 375 -16.00 -11.38 -7.76
C ALA A 375 -15.55 -10.20 -8.64
N TYR A 376 -14.24 -9.96 -8.76
CA TYR A 376 -13.69 -8.94 -9.66
C TYR A 376 -13.92 -9.30 -11.13
N HIS A 377 -13.44 -10.46 -11.55
CA HIS A 377 -13.45 -10.83 -12.97
C HIS A 377 -14.86 -11.15 -13.48
N GLU A 378 -15.72 -11.78 -12.68
CA GLU A 378 -17.12 -12.00 -13.04
C GLU A 378 -17.86 -10.67 -13.20
N SER A 379 -17.61 -9.69 -12.32
CA SER A 379 -18.21 -8.36 -12.40
C SER A 379 -17.70 -7.54 -13.58
N LEU A 380 -16.42 -7.69 -13.94
CA LEU A 380 -15.86 -7.03 -15.11
C LEU A 380 -16.40 -7.63 -16.42
N VAL A 381 -16.50 -8.96 -16.50
CA VAL A 381 -16.75 -9.66 -17.78
C VAL A 381 -18.24 -9.94 -18.03
N HIS A 382 -18.94 -10.55 -17.06
CA HIS A 382 -20.26 -11.13 -17.33
C HIS A 382 -21.35 -10.11 -17.65
N PRO A 383 -21.44 -8.93 -17.00
CA PRO A 383 -22.43 -7.92 -17.35
C PRO A 383 -22.36 -7.51 -18.82
N ALA A 384 -21.16 -7.26 -19.35
CA ALA A 384 -20.95 -6.90 -20.75
C ALA A 384 -21.32 -8.05 -21.70
N MET A 385 -20.87 -9.26 -21.38
CA MET A 385 -21.14 -10.44 -22.19
C MET A 385 -22.64 -10.80 -22.24
N PHE A 386 -23.40 -10.59 -21.16
CA PHE A 386 -24.85 -10.82 -21.13
C PHE A 386 -25.67 -9.69 -21.75
N ALA A 387 -25.15 -8.46 -21.77
CA ALA A 387 -25.83 -7.33 -22.39
C ALA A 387 -25.78 -7.40 -23.93
N HIS A 388 -24.73 -8.00 -24.50
CA HIS A 388 -24.64 -8.23 -25.95
C HIS A 388 -25.54 -9.41 -26.36
N PRO A 389 -26.34 -9.32 -27.44
CA PRO A 389 -27.33 -10.35 -27.78
C PRO A 389 -26.73 -11.71 -28.17
N ASN A 390 -25.52 -11.72 -28.75
CA ASN A 390 -24.81 -12.95 -29.14
C ASN A 390 -23.31 -12.67 -29.39
N PRO A 391 -22.49 -12.48 -28.35
CA PRO A 391 -21.07 -12.10 -28.52
C PRO A 391 -20.25 -13.28 -29.09
N ARG A 392 -19.51 -13.04 -30.18
CA ARG A 392 -18.66 -14.02 -30.87
C ARG A 392 -17.19 -13.60 -30.88
N ARG A 393 -16.92 -12.30 -30.98
CA ARG A 393 -15.56 -11.73 -31.00
C ARG A 393 -15.36 -10.81 -29.81
N ALA A 394 -14.41 -11.13 -28.94
CA ALA A 394 -14.04 -10.28 -27.82
C ALA A 394 -12.59 -9.79 -27.91
N ALA A 395 -12.31 -8.64 -27.34
CA ALA A 395 -10.95 -8.17 -27.07
C ALA A 395 -10.75 -7.90 -25.58
N ILE A 396 -9.57 -8.22 -25.07
CA ILE A 396 -9.12 -7.92 -23.70
C ILE A 396 -7.87 -7.05 -23.81
N ILE A 397 -7.90 -5.90 -23.15
CA ILE A 397 -6.77 -5.00 -22.99
C ILE A 397 -6.20 -5.22 -21.59
N GLY A 398 -4.96 -5.70 -21.50
CA GLY A 398 -4.35 -6.18 -20.26
C GLY A 398 -4.76 -7.62 -19.95
N GLY A 399 -5.04 -7.90 -18.68
CA GLY A 399 -5.48 -9.21 -18.20
C GLY A 399 -4.37 -10.27 -18.10
N GLY A 400 -3.10 -9.86 -17.96
CA GLY A 400 -1.93 -10.73 -17.96
C GLY A 400 -1.93 -11.89 -16.95
N GLU A 401 -2.84 -11.91 -15.99
CA GLU A 401 -3.08 -13.05 -15.08
C GLU A 401 -3.81 -14.22 -15.75
N GLY A 402 -4.65 -13.91 -16.75
CA GLY A 402 -5.47 -14.86 -17.49
C GLY A 402 -6.89 -15.07 -16.93
N ALA A 403 -7.24 -14.47 -15.79
CA ALA A 403 -8.56 -14.62 -15.19
C ALA A 403 -9.67 -13.92 -15.99
N THR A 404 -9.43 -12.71 -16.52
CA THR A 404 -10.36 -12.09 -17.48
C THR A 404 -10.60 -12.99 -18.70
N LEU A 405 -9.55 -13.62 -19.24
CA LEU A 405 -9.68 -14.57 -20.36
C LEU A 405 -10.48 -15.81 -19.96
N ARG A 406 -10.24 -16.38 -18.77
CA ARG A 406 -11.01 -17.50 -18.20
C ARG A 406 -12.50 -17.19 -18.20
N GLU A 407 -12.90 -16.02 -17.71
CA GLU A 407 -14.31 -15.61 -17.63
C GLU A 407 -14.96 -15.40 -19.00
N VAL A 408 -14.23 -14.86 -19.97
CA VAL A 408 -14.73 -14.71 -21.35
C VAL A 408 -14.95 -16.08 -21.99
N LEU A 409 -14.03 -17.03 -21.79
CA LEU A 409 -14.07 -18.36 -22.41
C LEU A 409 -15.21 -19.26 -21.86
N LYS A 410 -15.81 -18.92 -20.71
CA LYS A 410 -17.03 -19.56 -20.19
C LYS A 410 -18.24 -19.35 -21.11
N HIS A 411 -18.23 -18.33 -21.98
CA HIS A 411 -19.31 -18.08 -22.94
C HIS A 411 -19.16 -18.92 -24.20
N ASN A 412 -20.07 -19.87 -24.42
CA ASN A 412 -20.01 -20.79 -25.54
C ASN A 412 -20.28 -20.15 -26.92
N THR A 413 -20.72 -18.89 -26.96
CA THR A 413 -20.92 -18.13 -28.20
C THR A 413 -19.62 -17.54 -28.73
N ILE A 414 -18.59 -17.43 -27.89
CA ILE A 414 -17.29 -16.90 -28.26
C ILE A 414 -16.60 -17.83 -29.26
N GLU A 415 -16.14 -17.25 -30.35
CA GLU A 415 -15.38 -17.90 -31.41
C GLU A 415 -13.91 -17.46 -31.38
N THR A 416 -13.66 -16.18 -31.07
CA THR A 416 -12.31 -15.62 -30.97
C THR A 416 -12.22 -14.57 -29.86
N VAL A 417 -11.17 -14.63 -29.05
CA VAL A 417 -10.80 -13.61 -28.06
C VAL A 417 -9.40 -13.14 -28.36
N LYS A 418 -9.20 -11.83 -28.53
CA LYS A 418 -7.85 -11.25 -28.65
C LYS A 418 -7.47 -10.63 -27.32
N MET A 419 -6.51 -11.24 -26.63
CA MET A 419 -5.96 -10.69 -25.39
C MET A 419 -4.63 -10.01 -25.71
N ILE A 420 -4.51 -8.74 -25.32
CA ILE A 420 -3.33 -7.93 -25.62
C ILE A 420 -2.81 -7.35 -24.32
N ASP A 421 -1.74 -7.96 -23.82
CA ASP A 421 -1.00 -7.47 -22.66
C ASP A 421 0.38 -6.98 -23.13
N ILE A 422 0.94 -5.97 -22.49
CA ILE A 422 2.23 -5.42 -22.89
C ILE A 422 3.41 -6.28 -22.39
N ASP A 423 3.21 -7.04 -21.31
CA ASP A 423 4.27 -7.68 -20.55
C ASP A 423 4.22 -9.22 -20.66
N ASP A 424 4.97 -9.77 -21.62
CA ASP A 424 5.10 -11.23 -21.80
C ASP A 424 5.68 -11.92 -20.57
N GLU A 425 6.63 -11.27 -19.88
CA GLU A 425 7.24 -11.82 -18.68
C GLU A 425 6.22 -11.90 -17.54
N MET A 426 5.31 -10.92 -17.43
CA MET A 426 4.19 -10.97 -16.49
C MET A 426 3.26 -12.15 -16.78
N MET A 427 2.86 -12.37 -18.05
CA MET A 427 2.01 -13.51 -18.41
C MET A 427 2.67 -14.86 -18.10
N GLN A 428 3.95 -15.02 -18.42
CA GLN A 428 4.71 -16.23 -18.10
C GLN A 428 4.85 -16.44 -16.58
N PHE A 429 5.06 -15.36 -15.84
CA PHE A 429 5.15 -15.38 -14.38
C PHE A 429 3.82 -15.78 -13.74
N SER A 430 2.70 -15.21 -14.22
CA SER A 430 1.33 -15.56 -13.82
C SER A 430 1.01 -17.02 -14.13
N ARG A 431 1.33 -17.54 -15.32
CA ARG A 431 1.14 -18.98 -15.63
C ARG A 431 1.84 -19.91 -14.63
N LYS A 432 3.02 -19.51 -14.14
CA LYS A 432 3.80 -20.31 -13.20
C LYS A 432 3.30 -20.19 -11.76
N HIS A 433 2.90 -18.99 -11.34
CA HIS A 433 2.64 -18.66 -9.93
C HIS A 433 1.15 -18.45 -9.61
N LEU A 434 0.27 -18.30 -10.61
CA LEU A 434 -1.19 -18.14 -10.49
C LEU A 434 -1.94 -19.14 -11.40
N PRO A 435 -1.62 -20.45 -11.35
CA PRO A 435 -2.19 -21.41 -12.31
C PRO A 435 -3.72 -21.47 -12.29
N SER A 436 -4.38 -21.24 -11.15
CA SER A 436 -5.85 -21.24 -11.07
C SER A 436 -6.52 -20.00 -11.70
N TRP A 437 -5.80 -18.90 -11.93
CA TRP A 437 -6.34 -17.70 -12.59
C TRP A 437 -6.56 -17.99 -14.08
N SER A 438 -5.72 -18.83 -14.66
CA SER A 438 -5.81 -19.24 -16.06
C SER A 438 -6.19 -20.71 -16.23
N ASP A 439 -6.85 -21.31 -15.23
CA ASP A 439 -7.36 -22.68 -15.31
C ASP A 439 -8.67 -22.71 -16.10
N CYS A 440 -8.64 -23.40 -17.23
CA CYS A 440 -9.78 -23.60 -18.12
C CYS A 440 -10.17 -25.08 -18.23
N SER A 441 -9.60 -25.96 -17.39
CA SER A 441 -9.84 -27.41 -17.45
C SER A 441 -11.31 -27.80 -17.27
N ASP A 442 -12.08 -26.99 -16.53
CA ASP A 442 -13.52 -27.19 -16.31
C ASP A 442 -14.42 -26.56 -17.39
N ILE A 443 -13.84 -25.86 -18.37
CA ILE A 443 -14.59 -25.24 -19.47
C ILE A 443 -14.72 -26.22 -20.64
N VAL A 444 -15.95 -26.58 -20.98
CA VAL A 444 -16.25 -27.53 -22.06
C VAL A 444 -15.71 -27.02 -23.40
N GLY A 445 -14.83 -27.80 -24.02
CA GLY A 445 -14.21 -27.49 -25.30
C GLY A 445 -12.97 -26.61 -25.21
N SER A 446 -12.50 -26.31 -24.00
CA SER A 446 -11.25 -25.59 -23.74
C SER A 446 -10.08 -26.55 -23.49
N THR A 447 -8.90 -25.96 -23.27
CA THR A 447 -7.67 -26.61 -22.80
C THR A 447 -7.51 -26.42 -21.29
N ASP A 448 -6.56 -27.12 -20.67
CA ASP A 448 -6.29 -26.95 -19.23
C ASP A 448 -5.89 -25.51 -18.87
N CYS A 449 -5.14 -24.83 -19.76
CA CYS A 449 -4.75 -23.44 -19.57
C CYS A 449 -5.46 -22.53 -20.58
N CYS A 450 -6.10 -21.47 -20.09
CA CYS A 450 -6.93 -20.55 -20.89
C CYS A 450 -6.16 -19.84 -22.00
N PHE A 451 -4.90 -19.52 -21.75
CA PHE A 451 -4.04 -18.88 -22.74
C PHE A 451 -3.71 -19.79 -23.95
N ASP A 452 -3.94 -21.10 -23.82
CA ASP A 452 -3.69 -22.08 -24.88
C ASP A 452 -5.01 -22.53 -25.56
N ASP A 453 -6.14 -21.92 -25.20
CA ASP A 453 -7.46 -22.22 -25.79
C ASP A 453 -7.44 -21.87 -27.29
N PRO A 454 -7.95 -22.72 -28.18
CA PRO A 454 -7.96 -22.47 -29.62
C PRO A 454 -8.78 -21.23 -30.04
N ARG A 455 -9.62 -20.69 -29.16
CA ARG A 455 -10.36 -19.44 -29.34
C ARG A 455 -9.55 -18.22 -28.91
N ALA A 456 -8.43 -18.37 -28.20
CA ALA A 456 -7.64 -17.28 -27.66
C ALA A 456 -6.42 -16.96 -28.55
N ASP A 457 -6.36 -15.71 -29.03
CA ASP A 457 -5.16 -15.12 -29.62
C ASP A 457 -4.53 -14.17 -28.59
N VAL A 458 -3.43 -14.60 -27.95
CA VAL A 458 -2.74 -13.84 -26.90
C VAL A 458 -1.51 -13.14 -27.47
N TYR A 459 -1.39 -11.84 -27.29
CA TYR A 459 -0.32 -11.00 -27.81
C TYR A 459 0.41 -10.25 -26.70
N ALA A 460 1.74 -10.26 -26.76
CA ALA A 460 2.62 -9.40 -25.98
C ALA A 460 2.91 -8.09 -26.75
N LEU A 461 1.98 -7.14 -26.73
CA LEU A 461 2.04 -5.89 -27.51
C LEU A 461 1.44 -4.71 -26.72
N ASP A 462 1.82 -3.49 -27.09
CA ASP A 462 1.14 -2.29 -26.62
C ASP A 462 -0.29 -2.23 -27.21
N ALA A 463 -1.29 -2.45 -26.37
CA ALA A 463 -2.69 -2.43 -26.76
C ALA A 463 -3.14 -1.07 -27.30
N MET A 464 -2.68 0.05 -26.72
CA MET A 464 -3.02 1.39 -27.20
C MET A 464 -2.51 1.59 -28.63
N ALA A 465 -1.24 1.26 -28.87
CA ALA A 465 -0.67 1.33 -30.22
C ALA A 465 -1.39 0.38 -31.19
N TRP A 466 -1.75 -0.82 -30.74
CA TRP A 466 -2.42 -1.83 -31.55
C TRP A 466 -3.81 -1.39 -32.03
N PHE A 467 -4.62 -0.80 -31.14
CA PHE A 467 -5.95 -0.29 -31.47
C PHE A 467 -5.86 0.97 -32.35
N LEU A 468 -4.94 1.89 -32.03
CA LEU A 468 -4.73 3.10 -32.84
C LEU A 468 -4.33 2.77 -34.28
N ASP A 469 -3.41 1.83 -34.52
CA ASP A 469 -2.98 1.49 -35.88
C ASP A 469 -4.11 0.90 -36.75
N ARG A 470 -5.07 0.21 -36.13
CA ARG A 470 -6.11 -0.57 -36.80
C ARG A 470 -7.45 0.14 -36.92
N PHE A 471 -7.81 0.95 -35.94
CA PHE A 471 -9.15 1.53 -35.81
C PHE A 471 -9.17 3.06 -35.73
N ALA A 472 -8.03 3.73 -35.47
CA ALA A 472 -8.03 5.19 -35.49
C ALA A 472 -8.05 5.74 -36.92
N ASP A 473 -8.85 6.78 -37.12
CA ASP A 473 -8.77 7.60 -38.33
C ASP A 473 -7.40 8.29 -38.39
N THR A 474 -6.57 7.92 -39.38
CA THR A 474 -5.20 8.44 -39.57
C THR A 474 -5.10 9.97 -39.70
N CYS A 475 -6.22 10.66 -39.89
CA CYS A 475 -6.28 12.12 -39.97
C CYS A 475 -6.23 12.84 -38.60
N LEU A 476 -6.38 12.13 -37.47
CA LEU A 476 -6.34 12.72 -36.12
C LEU A 476 -4.97 12.62 -35.43
N LEU A 477 -4.03 11.87 -36.01
CA LEU A 477 -2.74 11.57 -35.38
C LEU A 477 -1.61 12.52 -35.77
N ASN A 478 -1.78 13.33 -36.83
CA ASN A 478 -0.77 14.27 -37.31
C ASN A 478 -1.34 15.69 -37.35
N ASP A 479 -0.77 16.59 -36.56
CA ASP A 479 -1.00 18.04 -36.62
C ASP A 479 -0.53 18.64 -37.96
N GLY A 480 -1.32 18.44 -39.03
CA GLY A 480 -1.29 19.28 -40.22
C GLY A 480 -0.53 18.78 -41.46
N ASP A 481 -0.20 17.49 -41.60
CA ASP A 481 0.30 16.94 -42.87
C ASP A 481 -0.77 16.11 -43.60
N GLU A 482 -0.80 16.23 -44.93
CA GLU A 482 -1.81 15.67 -45.83
C GLU A 482 -2.12 14.19 -45.52
N CYS A 483 -3.40 13.89 -45.23
CA CYS A 483 -3.88 12.52 -45.01
C CYS A 483 -3.53 11.64 -46.21
N SER A 484 -2.53 10.77 -46.05
CA SER A 484 -2.33 9.68 -46.99
C SER A 484 -3.44 8.66 -46.75
N ASP A 485 -4.30 8.52 -47.75
CA ASP A 485 -5.40 7.57 -47.86
C ASP A 485 -4.95 6.14 -47.49
N LYS A 486 -5.08 5.73 -46.21
CA LYS A 486 -4.98 4.31 -45.83
C LYS A 486 -6.17 3.63 -46.51
N SER A 487 -5.88 2.92 -47.60
CA SER A 487 -6.80 2.08 -48.37
C SER A 487 -7.81 1.32 -47.48
N SER A 488 -9.00 1.90 -47.35
CA SER A 488 -10.39 1.42 -47.07
C SER A 488 -10.73 -0.04 -46.71
N THR A 489 -9.81 -0.88 -46.23
CA THR A 489 -10.12 -2.17 -45.61
C THR A 489 -9.57 -2.19 -44.19
N PRO A 490 -10.42 -2.28 -43.14
CA PRO A 490 -9.97 -2.52 -41.78
C PRO A 490 -9.06 -3.75 -41.77
N THR A 491 -7.89 -3.64 -41.16
CA THR A 491 -6.96 -4.78 -41.01
C THR A 491 -7.45 -5.80 -39.99
N GLU A 492 -8.52 -5.47 -39.26
CA GLU A 492 -9.16 -6.28 -38.25
C GLU A 492 -10.66 -6.03 -38.27
N ASP A 493 -11.49 -7.06 -38.12
CA ASP A 493 -12.94 -6.83 -38.02
C ASP A 493 -13.30 -6.36 -36.59
N PRO A 494 -14.41 -5.61 -36.43
CA PRO A 494 -14.87 -5.13 -35.13
C PRO A 494 -15.17 -6.26 -34.14
N PHE A 495 -15.19 -5.88 -32.86
CA PHE A 495 -15.47 -6.74 -31.71
C PHE A 495 -16.91 -6.53 -31.21
N ASP A 496 -17.52 -7.60 -30.73
CA ASP A 496 -18.81 -7.54 -30.05
C ASP A 496 -18.66 -7.03 -28.62
N VAL A 497 -17.55 -7.37 -27.97
CA VAL A 497 -17.24 -6.94 -26.61
C VAL A 497 -15.76 -6.57 -26.50
N ILE A 498 -15.46 -5.43 -25.90
CA ILE A 498 -14.09 -5.03 -25.52
C ILE A 498 -14.06 -4.87 -24.00
N ILE A 499 -13.15 -5.59 -23.36
CA ILE A 499 -12.93 -5.55 -21.91
C ILE A 499 -11.58 -4.89 -21.66
N MET A 500 -11.58 -3.82 -20.85
CA MET A 500 -10.37 -3.12 -20.46
C MET A 500 -10.04 -3.44 -19.00
N ASP A 501 -9.14 -4.41 -18.85
CA ASP A 501 -8.56 -4.89 -17.60
C ASP A 501 -7.14 -4.33 -17.45
N ALA A 502 -7.07 -3.00 -17.34
CA ALA A 502 -5.84 -2.23 -17.29
C ALA A 502 -5.72 -1.51 -15.93
N LEU A 503 -4.63 -0.76 -15.72
CA LEU A 503 -4.33 -0.04 -14.46
C LEU A 503 -5.48 0.86 -13.98
N ASP A 504 -5.65 1.02 -12.67
CA ASP A 504 -6.71 1.86 -12.09
C ASP A 504 -6.55 3.35 -12.52
N PRO A 505 -7.60 4.01 -13.07
CA PRO A 505 -7.54 5.45 -13.35
C PRO A 505 -7.31 6.32 -12.09
N GLN A 506 -7.41 5.79 -10.87
CA GLN A 506 -7.09 6.47 -9.62
C GLN A 506 -5.60 6.38 -9.24
N ASP A 507 -4.83 5.47 -9.84
CA ASP A 507 -3.42 5.23 -9.49
C ASP A 507 -2.48 6.27 -10.09
N ASP A 508 -1.71 6.98 -9.27
CA ASP A 508 -0.81 8.05 -9.71
C ASP A 508 0.48 7.52 -10.37
N VAL A 509 0.30 6.78 -11.47
CA VAL A 509 1.36 6.24 -12.32
C VAL A 509 1.36 6.98 -13.66
N ALA A 510 2.55 7.34 -14.15
CA ALA A 510 2.71 8.16 -15.35
C ALA A 510 2.03 7.57 -16.60
N PHE A 511 1.90 6.24 -16.67
CA PHE A 511 1.23 5.56 -17.78
C PHE A 511 -0.30 5.69 -17.73
N ALA A 512 -0.91 5.77 -16.54
CA ALA A 512 -2.36 5.93 -16.41
C ALA A 512 -2.83 7.26 -17.02
N ASP A 513 -2.02 8.32 -16.92
CA ASP A 513 -2.31 9.61 -17.58
C ASP A 513 -2.35 9.47 -19.11
N VAL A 514 -1.46 8.67 -19.69
CA VAL A 514 -1.43 8.44 -21.14
C VAL A 514 -2.66 7.62 -21.57
N LEU A 515 -2.99 6.57 -20.80
CA LEU A 515 -4.10 5.67 -21.12
C LEU A 515 -5.47 6.35 -20.99
N TYR A 516 -5.65 7.16 -19.94
CA TYR A 516 -6.92 7.80 -19.57
C TYR A 516 -6.99 9.30 -19.89
N ALA A 517 -6.11 9.83 -20.74
CA ALA A 517 -6.29 11.16 -21.33
C ALA A 517 -6.25 11.18 -22.87
N ASN A 518 -6.06 10.01 -23.50
CA ASN A 518 -5.92 9.90 -24.94
C ASN A 518 -7.27 9.70 -25.64
N THR A 519 -7.85 10.80 -26.12
CA THR A 519 -9.13 10.78 -26.86
C THR A 519 -9.09 9.98 -28.15
N ALA A 520 -7.95 9.94 -28.84
CA ALA A 520 -7.79 9.14 -30.05
C ALA A 520 -7.86 7.64 -29.72
N PHE A 521 -7.27 7.22 -28.59
CA PHE A 521 -7.34 5.85 -28.14
C PHE A 521 -8.79 5.45 -27.82
N TRP A 522 -9.50 6.22 -27.01
CA TRP A 522 -10.91 5.92 -26.70
C TRP A 522 -11.81 5.88 -27.95
N LYS A 523 -11.57 6.79 -28.90
CA LYS A 523 -12.28 6.79 -30.18
C LYS A 523 -11.97 5.53 -30.98
N SER A 524 -10.71 5.06 -30.97
CA SER A 524 -10.35 3.79 -31.61
C SER A 524 -11.00 2.57 -30.94
N LEU A 525 -11.23 2.59 -29.63
CA LEU A 525 -12.01 1.53 -28.95
C LEU A 525 -13.47 1.56 -29.40
N TYR A 526 -14.08 2.74 -29.48
CA TYR A 526 -15.45 2.89 -30.00
C TYR A 526 -15.57 2.41 -31.46
N ASP A 527 -14.61 2.77 -32.31
CA ASP A 527 -14.59 2.38 -33.73
C ASP A 527 -14.28 0.89 -33.93
N ALA A 528 -13.66 0.26 -32.93
CA ALA A 528 -13.41 -1.17 -32.92
C ALA A 528 -14.64 -2.00 -32.52
N LEU A 529 -15.77 -1.38 -32.14
CA LEU A 529 -16.99 -2.09 -31.78
C LEU A 529 -17.92 -2.33 -32.97
N THR A 530 -18.66 -3.43 -32.94
CA THR A 530 -19.83 -3.62 -33.80
C THR A 530 -20.95 -2.62 -33.42
N PRO A 531 -21.99 -2.42 -34.26
CA PRO A 531 -23.07 -1.47 -33.96
C PRO A 531 -23.82 -1.72 -32.64
N ASP A 532 -23.85 -2.96 -32.18
CA ASP A 532 -24.45 -3.37 -30.90
C ASP A 532 -23.36 -3.71 -29.85
N GLY A 533 -22.10 -3.38 -30.15
CA GLY A 533 -20.93 -3.76 -29.35
C GLY A 533 -20.88 -3.05 -28.00
N ILE A 534 -20.20 -3.70 -27.05
CA ILE A 534 -20.12 -3.26 -25.66
C ILE A 534 -18.67 -3.06 -25.25
N LEU A 535 -18.39 -1.90 -24.64
CA LEU A 535 -17.14 -1.61 -23.95
C LEU A 535 -17.40 -1.71 -22.45
N VAL A 536 -16.54 -2.42 -21.74
CA VAL A 536 -16.54 -2.47 -20.27
C VAL A 536 -15.14 -2.22 -19.75
N MET A 537 -15.04 -1.52 -18.63
CA MET A 537 -13.76 -1.22 -18.00
C MET A 537 -13.92 -1.05 -16.49
N GLN A 538 -12.85 -1.32 -15.77
CA GLN A 538 -12.76 -1.01 -14.35
C GLN A 538 -12.49 0.50 -14.11
N LEU A 539 -12.99 1.05 -13.00
CA LEU A 539 -12.90 2.47 -12.64
C LEU A 539 -12.20 2.74 -11.30
N GLY A 540 -11.63 1.70 -10.69
CA GLY A 540 -11.02 1.79 -9.36
C GLY A 540 -12.01 1.71 -8.20
N ILE A 541 -11.53 2.14 -7.03
CA ILE A 541 -12.32 2.19 -5.80
C ILE A 541 -13.51 3.15 -5.95
N SER A 542 -14.70 2.68 -5.57
CA SER A 542 -15.93 3.47 -5.58
C SER A 542 -15.80 4.72 -4.69
N PRO A 543 -16.19 5.92 -5.19
CA PRO A 543 -16.17 7.13 -4.39
C PRO A 543 -17.09 7.04 -3.17
N ASP A 544 -16.58 7.41 -2.00
CA ASP A 544 -17.35 7.45 -0.76
C ASP A 544 -17.70 8.89 -0.33
N SER A 545 -18.47 9.01 0.74
CA SER A 545 -18.89 10.31 1.29
C SER A 545 -17.75 11.18 1.86
N SER A 546 -16.57 10.60 2.05
CA SER A 546 -15.37 11.29 2.55
C SER A 546 -14.51 11.86 1.43
N ASN A 547 -14.68 11.36 0.20
CA ASN A 547 -13.93 11.83 -0.95
C ASN A 547 -14.31 13.27 -1.35
N PRO A 548 -13.34 14.06 -1.84
CA PRO A 548 -13.67 15.34 -2.44
C PRO A 548 -14.48 15.13 -3.73
N PRO A 549 -15.12 16.19 -4.28
CA PRO A 549 -15.81 16.09 -5.56
C PRO A 549 -14.94 15.46 -6.66
N ASP A 550 -15.53 14.63 -7.51
CA ASP A 550 -14.82 13.78 -8.47
C ASP A 550 -13.81 14.52 -9.38
N TYR A 551 -14.05 15.78 -9.72
CA TYR A 551 -13.15 16.59 -10.56
C TYR A 551 -11.88 17.09 -9.84
N ILE A 552 -11.67 16.73 -8.58
CA ILE A 552 -10.44 17.02 -7.81
C ILE A 552 -9.94 15.79 -7.04
N GLY A 553 -8.63 15.71 -6.80
CA GLY A 553 -8.02 14.59 -6.07
C GLY A 553 -7.91 13.32 -6.92
N LYS A 554 -7.92 12.16 -6.26
CA LYS A 554 -7.70 10.83 -6.89
C LYS A 554 -8.75 10.46 -7.95
N ASN A 555 -9.97 11.00 -7.84
CA ASN A 555 -11.07 10.70 -8.75
C ASN A 555 -11.06 11.52 -10.04
N ARG A 556 -10.15 12.50 -10.19
CA ARG A 556 -10.15 13.43 -11.32
C ARG A 556 -10.12 12.71 -12.67
N ARG A 557 -9.22 11.75 -12.84
CA ARG A 557 -9.08 11.00 -14.10
C ARG A 557 -10.27 10.10 -14.37
N ARG A 558 -10.82 9.46 -13.34
CA ARG A 558 -12.09 8.73 -13.46
C ARG A 558 -13.20 9.64 -14.01
N ALA A 559 -13.31 10.88 -13.51
CA ALA A 559 -14.29 11.85 -14.00
C ALA A 559 -14.01 12.29 -15.44
N GLU A 560 -12.74 12.53 -15.79
CA GLU A 560 -12.30 12.91 -17.14
C GLU A 560 -12.58 11.79 -18.16
N LEU A 561 -12.32 10.54 -17.79
CA LEU A 561 -12.63 9.35 -18.57
C LEU A 561 -14.13 9.24 -18.86
N ILE A 562 -14.96 9.28 -17.81
CA ILE A 562 -16.43 9.20 -17.94
C ILE A 562 -16.94 10.33 -18.84
N ALA A 563 -16.50 11.57 -18.61
CA ALA A 563 -16.90 12.72 -19.43
C ALA A 563 -16.43 12.60 -20.89
N GLY A 564 -15.23 12.03 -21.12
CA GLY A 564 -14.70 11.74 -22.45
C GLY A 564 -15.56 10.73 -23.20
N LEU A 565 -16.00 9.67 -22.54
CA LEU A 565 -16.88 8.63 -23.10
C LEU A 565 -18.32 9.12 -23.31
N GLU A 566 -18.86 9.98 -22.43
CA GLU A 566 -20.16 10.65 -22.63
C GLU A 566 -20.19 11.53 -23.89
N GLY A 567 -19.04 12.07 -24.27
CA GLY A 567 -18.87 12.81 -25.53
C GLY A 567 -18.93 11.93 -26.78
N MET A 568 -18.90 10.59 -26.62
CA MET A 568 -18.97 9.63 -27.71
C MET A 568 -20.41 9.17 -27.96
N ASN A 569 -20.63 8.57 -29.12
CA ASN A 569 -21.96 8.16 -29.56
C ASN A 569 -22.37 6.78 -29.02
N PHE A 570 -22.05 6.51 -27.74
CA PHE A 570 -22.59 5.35 -27.02
C PHE A 570 -24.08 5.55 -26.77
N LYS A 571 -24.87 4.49 -26.96
CA LYS A 571 -26.33 4.53 -26.78
C LYS A 571 -26.74 4.73 -25.32
N SER A 572 -25.95 4.18 -24.41
CA SER A 572 -26.16 4.18 -22.96
C SER A 572 -24.86 3.80 -22.26
N MET A 573 -24.70 4.23 -21.02
CA MET A 573 -23.52 3.97 -20.18
C MET A 573 -23.99 3.73 -18.74
N TYR A 574 -23.40 2.77 -18.05
CA TYR A 574 -23.91 2.29 -16.76
C TYR A 574 -22.77 2.01 -15.78
N ALA A 575 -22.58 2.89 -14.79
CA ALA A 575 -21.67 2.57 -13.69
C ALA A 575 -22.33 1.59 -12.70
N TYR A 576 -21.57 0.60 -12.26
CA TYR A 576 -21.97 -0.36 -11.22
C TYR A 576 -20.79 -0.73 -10.32
N GLU A 577 -21.07 -1.38 -9.19
CA GLU A 577 -20.10 -1.61 -8.12
C GLU A 577 -20.22 -3.03 -7.58
N ASP A 578 -19.09 -3.62 -7.18
CA ASP A 578 -19.03 -4.87 -6.41
C ASP A 578 -18.17 -4.73 -5.16
N GLY A 579 -18.71 -5.15 -4.01
CA GLY A 579 -18.07 -5.03 -2.69
C GLY A 579 -17.21 -6.23 -2.28
N HIS A 580 -17.12 -7.27 -3.10
CA HIS A 580 -16.46 -8.54 -2.79
C HIS A 580 -15.22 -8.79 -3.65
N SER A 581 -14.79 -7.83 -4.47
CA SER A 581 -13.64 -7.96 -5.37
C SER A 581 -12.28 -8.09 -4.67
N GLY A 582 -12.23 -8.22 -3.35
CA GLY A 582 -10.97 -8.44 -2.60
C GLY A 582 -10.14 -7.18 -2.33
N PHE A 583 -10.61 -6.03 -2.82
CA PHE A 583 -10.02 -4.73 -2.53
C PHE A 583 -10.53 -4.17 -1.19
N GLN A 584 -9.89 -3.10 -0.69
CA GLN A 584 -10.23 -2.49 0.61
C GLN A 584 -11.65 -1.94 0.69
N ASP A 585 -12.23 -1.59 -0.45
CA ASP A 585 -13.55 -0.98 -0.61
C ASP A 585 -14.23 -1.53 -1.86
N ALA A 586 -15.50 -1.14 -2.08
CA ALA A 586 -16.22 -1.51 -3.29
C ALA A 586 -15.48 -1.04 -4.55
N TRP A 587 -15.49 -1.88 -5.58
CA TRP A 587 -14.85 -1.64 -6.86
C TRP A 587 -15.86 -1.23 -7.90
N SER A 588 -15.56 -0.20 -8.69
CA SER A 588 -16.46 0.34 -9.72
C SER A 588 -16.09 -0.14 -11.13
N TYR A 589 -17.12 -0.28 -11.95
CA TYR A 589 -17.06 -0.63 -13.38
C TYR A 589 -17.95 0.32 -14.19
N LEU A 590 -17.73 0.42 -15.51
CA LEU A 590 -18.47 1.30 -16.42
C LEU A 590 -19.12 0.59 -17.60
#